data_AF-A0A254SGB2-F1
#
_entry.id   AF-A0A254SGB2-F1
#
_cell.length_a   1.000
_cell.length_b   1.000
_cell.length_c   1.000
_cell.angle_alpha   90.00
_cell.angle_beta   90.00
_cell.angle_gamma   90.00
#
_symmetry.space_group_name_H-M   'P 1'
#
loop_
_entity.id
_entity.type
_entity.pdbx_description
1 polymer ?
#
loop_
_entity_poly.entity_id
_entity_poly.type
_entity_poly.pdbx_seq_one_letter_code
_entity_poly.pdbx_strand_id
1 'polypeptide(L)'
;MSNNLIFESMKNNILLSSCFLAISFLAGCAGSSAQKGEELVIPTDLPPICRDIDFVANPDMREVCGVRKASRHNIAYKNIPQQRYLIKPSETSIVKTNGKLELRFQNSLPINLEGPITHELEFGLDKRLEKIKNTYDYHEITNKGSERLRIFKMGIPTDKGNKYDYCFRIPEKKGNDRTRSKAMGVNIETMSCTEFDRIIANR
;
A
#
# COMPACT_ATOMS: atom_id res chain seq x y z
N MET A 1 -61.27 -6.81 -65.16
CA MET A 1 -62.32 -7.38 -64.28
C MET A 1 -61.86 -7.12 -62.86
N SER A 2 -62.41 -6.08 -62.22
CA SER A 2 -63.52 -6.19 -61.24
C SER A 2 -63.04 -6.91 -59.98
N ASN A 3 -63.23 -6.47 -58.74
CA ASN A 3 -63.82 -5.28 -58.14
C ASN A 3 -63.40 -5.34 -56.65
N ASN A 4 -63.47 -4.19 -55.98
CA ASN A 4 -63.42 -4.05 -54.52
C ASN A 4 -64.56 -4.80 -53.78
N LEU A 5 -64.45 -4.76 -52.45
CA LEU A 5 -65.45 -4.99 -51.37
C LEU A 5 -65.40 -6.41 -50.78
N ILE A 6 -65.17 -6.57 -49.48
CA ILE A 6 -66.13 -6.47 -48.34
C ILE A 6 -65.26 -6.17 -47.08
N PHE A 7 -65.38 -5.12 -46.24
CA PHE A 7 -66.46 -4.55 -45.40
C PHE A 7 -67.06 -5.47 -44.33
N GLU A 8 -66.58 -5.36 -43.08
CA GLU A 8 -67.34 -5.38 -41.80
C GLU A 8 -66.32 -5.41 -40.63
N SER A 9 -66.13 -4.38 -39.81
CA SER A 9 -67.02 -3.79 -38.78
C SER A 9 -67.25 -4.71 -37.57
N MET A 10 -66.60 -4.38 -36.43
CA MET A 10 -67.18 -4.26 -35.08
C MET A 10 -66.05 -3.91 -34.10
N LYS A 11 -65.89 -2.63 -33.77
CA LYS A 11 -66.30 -2.02 -32.49
C LYS A 11 -65.74 -2.75 -31.26
N ASN A 12 -64.73 -2.14 -30.63
CA ASN A 12 -64.92 -1.79 -29.23
C ASN A 12 -64.15 -0.53 -28.84
N ASN A 13 -64.90 0.39 -28.25
CA ASN A 13 -64.50 1.70 -27.80
C ASN A 13 -63.80 1.61 -26.44
N ILE A 14 -62.59 2.15 -26.31
CA ILE A 14 -62.23 2.89 -25.09
C ILE A 14 -61.57 4.19 -25.54
N LEU A 15 -62.31 5.26 -25.26
CA LEU A 15 -62.03 6.66 -25.51
C LEU A 15 -60.99 7.23 -24.52
N LEU A 16 -60.34 8.29 -25.00
CA LEU A 16 -59.92 9.49 -24.26
C LEU A 16 -58.81 9.34 -23.19
N SER A 17 -57.64 9.91 -23.47
CA SER A 17 -57.42 11.34 -23.18
C SER A 17 -56.01 11.77 -23.56
N SER A 18 -55.96 12.63 -24.56
CA SER A 18 -54.85 13.51 -24.92
C SER A 18 -54.52 14.50 -23.80
N CYS A 19 -53.23 14.82 -23.59
CA CYS A 19 -52.65 16.17 -23.71
C CYS A 19 -51.43 16.41 -22.79
N PHE A 20 -50.35 16.88 -23.43
CA PHE A 20 -49.34 17.84 -22.97
C PHE A 20 -48.56 17.57 -21.66
N LEU A 21 -47.26 17.30 -21.79
CA LEU A 21 -46.22 18.32 -21.58
C LEU A 21 -44.82 17.74 -21.81
N ALA A 22 -44.09 18.39 -22.72
CA ALA A 22 -42.65 18.27 -22.86
C ALA A 22 -41.97 18.86 -21.61
N ILE A 23 -41.09 18.10 -20.96
CA ILE A 23 -40.00 18.64 -20.15
C ILE A 23 -38.72 17.98 -20.64
N SER A 24 -37.97 18.80 -21.36
CA SER A 24 -36.58 18.63 -21.72
C SER A 24 -35.73 18.49 -20.46
N PHE A 25 -35.15 17.31 -20.22
CA PHE A 25 -33.98 17.19 -19.34
C PHE A 25 -32.73 17.11 -20.22
N LEU A 26 -32.06 18.26 -20.34
CA LEU A 26 -30.73 18.41 -20.88
C LEU A 26 -29.69 17.96 -19.84
N ALA A 27 -28.55 17.49 -20.38
CA ALA A 27 -27.22 17.43 -19.76
C ALA A 27 -26.90 16.26 -18.82
N GLY A 28 -26.69 15.08 -19.41
CA GLY A 28 -25.76 14.07 -18.91
C GLY A 28 -24.51 14.01 -19.80
N CYS A 29 -23.64 15.02 -19.73
CA CYS A 29 -22.30 14.93 -20.31
C CYS A 29 -21.30 14.60 -19.19
N ALA A 30 -21.09 13.31 -18.94
CA ALA A 30 -19.94 12.81 -18.20
C ALA A 30 -19.40 11.58 -18.95
N GLY A 31 -18.45 11.83 -19.86
CA GLY A 31 -17.87 10.80 -20.71
C GLY A 31 -16.65 11.36 -21.44
N SER A 32 -15.50 11.21 -20.79
CA SER A 32 -14.17 11.64 -21.20
C SER A 32 -13.86 11.47 -22.69
N SER A 33 -13.76 12.57 -23.43
CA SER A 33 -12.99 12.60 -24.67
C SER A 33 -11.51 12.79 -24.33
N ALA A 34 -10.85 11.67 -24.05
CA ALA A 34 -9.41 11.56 -24.10
C ALA A 34 -8.94 11.81 -25.55
N GLN A 35 -8.69 13.06 -25.91
CA GLN A 35 -7.98 13.40 -27.14
C GLN A 35 -6.82 14.34 -26.82
N LYS A 36 -5.62 13.76 -26.93
CA LYS A 36 -4.31 14.43 -27.02
C LYS A 36 -3.74 15.05 -25.72
N GLY A 37 -3.32 14.16 -24.81
CA GLY A 37 -1.93 14.19 -24.33
C GLY A 37 -1.53 15.02 -23.11
N GLU A 38 -2.45 15.69 -22.40
CA GLU A 38 -2.15 16.29 -21.09
C GLU A 38 -3.31 16.03 -20.13
N GLU A 39 -3.11 15.17 -19.14
CA GLU A 39 -4.07 14.99 -18.03
C GLU A 39 -4.06 16.27 -17.18
N LEU A 40 -5.23 16.89 -17.02
CA LEU A 40 -5.40 18.11 -16.24
C LEU A 40 -6.04 17.77 -14.89
N VAL A 41 -5.50 18.31 -13.80
CA VAL A 41 -6.11 18.21 -12.48
C VAL A 41 -6.94 19.46 -12.26
N ILE A 42 -8.26 19.29 -12.27
CA ILE A 42 -9.23 20.39 -12.09
C ILE A 42 -9.60 20.44 -10.60
N PRO A 43 -9.32 21.55 -9.88
CA PRO A 43 -9.75 21.73 -8.50
C PRO A 43 -11.27 21.61 -8.35
N THR A 44 -11.75 21.03 -7.26
CA THR A 44 -13.20 20.90 -6.99
C THR A 44 -13.87 22.19 -6.52
N ASP A 45 -13.08 23.17 -6.09
CA ASP A 45 -13.48 24.45 -5.50
C ASP A 45 -13.19 25.64 -6.43
N LEU A 46 -13.48 25.48 -7.72
CA LEU A 46 -13.25 26.54 -8.68
C LEU A 46 -14.06 27.82 -8.37
N PRO A 47 -13.44 29.01 -8.54
CA PRO A 47 -14.17 30.27 -8.55
C PRO A 47 -15.33 30.23 -9.55
N PRO A 48 -16.45 30.93 -9.29
CA PRO A 48 -17.64 30.89 -10.16
C PRO A 48 -17.34 31.18 -11.64
N ILE A 49 -16.37 32.05 -11.93
CA ILE A 49 -15.93 32.45 -13.27
C ILE A 49 -15.28 31.27 -14.04
N CYS A 50 -14.75 30.28 -13.32
CA CYS A 50 -13.94 29.20 -13.87
C CYS A 50 -14.68 27.86 -14.03
N ARG A 51 -15.95 27.76 -13.58
CA ARG A 51 -16.66 26.46 -13.49
C ARG A 51 -17.08 25.88 -14.84
N ASP A 52 -17.36 26.74 -15.81
CA ASP A 52 -17.89 26.36 -17.12
C ASP A 52 -16.85 26.46 -18.25
N ILE A 53 -15.58 26.66 -17.91
CA ILE A 53 -14.49 26.80 -18.89
C ILE A 53 -13.99 25.42 -19.29
N ASP A 54 -13.98 25.16 -20.60
CA ASP A 54 -13.20 24.05 -21.15
C ASP A 54 -11.71 24.45 -21.20
N PHE A 55 -10.96 23.97 -20.22
CA PHE A 55 -9.53 24.22 -20.09
C PHE A 55 -8.68 23.51 -21.15
N VAL A 56 -9.22 22.53 -21.87
CA VAL A 56 -8.53 21.92 -23.02
C VAL A 56 -8.54 22.90 -24.19
N ALA A 57 -9.70 23.50 -24.47
CA ALA A 57 -9.87 24.50 -25.51
C ALA A 57 -9.25 25.87 -25.16
N ASN A 58 -9.20 26.23 -23.87
CA ASN A 58 -8.71 27.53 -23.40
C ASN A 58 -7.50 27.37 -22.45
N PRO A 59 -6.29 27.17 -23.00
CA PRO A 59 -5.09 26.95 -22.20
C PRO A 59 -4.70 28.15 -21.34
N ASP A 60 -5.01 29.37 -21.77
CA ASP A 60 -4.65 30.61 -21.08
C ASP A 60 -5.40 30.78 -19.75
N MET A 61 -6.61 30.19 -19.66
CA MET A 61 -7.42 30.21 -18.44
C MET A 61 -6.97 29.19 -17.39
N ARG A 62 -6.04 28.29 -17.74
CA ARG A 62 -5.54 27.25 -16.82
C ARG A 62 -4.84 27.86 -15.62
N GLU A 63 -3.95 28.83 -15.85
CA GLU A 63 -3.19 29.48 -14.77
C GLU A 63 -4.10 30.35 -13.89
N VAL A 64 -4.99 31.12 -14.53
CA VAL A 64 -5.95 32.02 -13.84
C VAL A 64 -6.91 31.25 -12.94
N CYS A 65 -7.37 30.08 -13.39
CA CYS A 65 -8.29 29.23 -12.65
C CYS A 65 -7.58 28.19 -11.77
N GLY A 66 -6.25 28.25 -11.64
CA GLY A 66 -5.48 27.33 -10.81
C GLY A 66 -5.45 25.87 -11.32
N VAL A 67 -5.86 25.62 -12.55
CA VAL A 67 -5.82 24.32 -13.22
C VAL A 67 -4.37 24.03 -13.61
N ARG A 68 -3.74 23.14 -12.87
CA ARG A 68 -2.36 22.75 -13.15
C ARG A 68 -2.35 21.59 -14.14
N LYS A 69 -1.37 21.59 -15.04
CA LYS A 69 -0.99 20.37 -15.76
C LYS A 69 -0.69 19.30 -14.70
N ALA A 70 -1.13 18.06 -14.90
CA ALA A 70 -0.61 16.93 -14.15
C ALA A 70 0.86 16.74 -14.54
N SER A 71 1.74 17.59 -14.01
CA SER A 71 3.17 17.47 -14.23
C SER A 71 3.62 16.16 -13.59
N ARG A 72 4.63 15.50 -14.17
CA ARG A 72 5.31 14.36 -13.52
C ARG A 72 5.76 14.67 -12.08
N HIS A 73 5.89 15.95 -11.72
CA HIS A 73 6.24 16.41 -10.38
C HIS A 73 5.04 16.43 -9.41
N ASN A 74 3.79 16.52 -9.87
CA ASN A 74 2.60 16.32 -9.02
C ASN A 74 2.29 14.82 -8.79
N ILE A 75 2.85 13.93 -9.62
CA ILE A 75 2.91 12.48 -9.40
C ILE A 75 4.00 12.11 -8.36
N ALA A 76 4.85 13.07 -7.95
CA ALA A 76 5.94 12.80 -6.99
C ALA A 76 5.43 12.39 -5.60
N TYR A 77 4.15 12.65 -5.28
CA TYR A 77 3.53 12.12 -4.07
C TYR A 77 2.93 10.74 -4.33
N LYS A 78 3.74 9.69 -4.10
CA LYS A 78 3.37 8.47 -3.33
C LYS A 78 4.40 7.34 -3.50
N ASN A 79 5.69 7.63 -3.46
CA ASN A 79 6.63 6.62 -2.94
C ASN A 79 6.41 6.52 -1.43
N ILE A 80 5.25 5.97 -1.04
CA ILE A 80 4.96 5.60 0.34
C ILE A 80 6.05 4.60 0.68
N PRO A 81 6.93 4.89 1.65
CA PRO A 81 7.97 3.95 2.02
C PRO A 81 7.26 2.67 2.44
N GLN A 82 7.57 1.56 1.77
CA GLN A 82 6.97 0.27 2.06
C GLN A 82 7.63 -0.30 3.32
N GLN A 83 7.40 0.36 4.46
CA GLN A 83 8.04 0.06 5.73
C GLN A 83 7.01 0.01 6.86
N ARG A 84 7.11 -1.01 7.71
CA ARG A 84 6.37 -1.14 8.97
C ARG A 84 7.36 -1.23 10.12
N TYR A 85 7.09 -0.51 11.20
CA TYR A 85 7.94 -0.56 12.39
C TYR A 85 7.46 -1.65 13.35
N LEU A 86 8.40 -2.33 14.00
CA LEU A 86 8.11 -3.25 15.10
C LEU A 86 8.18 -2.51 16.43
N ILE A 87 7.56 -3.08 17.47
CA ILE A 87 7.69 -2.55 18.83
C ILE A 87 9.00 -3.03 19.47
N LYS A 88 9.40 -4.28 19.22
CA LYS A 88 10.59 -4.88 19.82
C LYS A 88 11.48 -5.60 18.78
N PRO A 89 12.81 -5.56 18.91
CA PRO A 89 13.54 -4.53 19.65
C PRO A 89 13.27 -3.13 19.02
N SER A 90 13.57 -2.06 19.75
CA SER A 90 13.35 -0.69 19.26
C SER A 90 14.09 -0.45 17.94
N GLU A 91 13.56 0.48 17.13
CA GLU A 91 14.17 0.86 15.83
C GLU A 91 14.28 -0.29 14.82
N THR A 92 13.54 -1.39 15.04
CA THR A 92 13.44 -2.49 14.09
C THR A 92 12.30 -2.23 13.12
N SER A 93 12.49 -2.57 11.85
CA SER A 93 11.47 -2.42 10.82
C SER A 93 11.47 -3.57 9.81
N ILE A 94 10.31 -3.78 9.20
CA ILE A 94 10.15 -4.62 8.01
C ILE A 94 10.03 -3.68 6.83
N VAL A 95 10.89 -3.85 5.84
CA VAL A 95 10.90 -3.05 4.61
C VAL A 95 10.66 -3.97 3.42
N LYS A 96 9.73 -3.58 2.55
CA LYS A 96 9.54 -4.22 1.25
C LYS A 96 10.43 -3.51 0.23
N THR A 97 11.33 -4.25 -0.40
CA THR A 97 12.27 -3.73 -1.40
C THR A 97 12.43 -4.76 -2.51
N ASN A 98 12.30 -4.34 -3.76
CA ASN A 98 12.47 -5.21 -4.94
C ASN A 98 11.66 -6.53 -4.87
N GLY A 99 10.43 -6.45 -4.34
CA GLY A 99 9.54 -7.62 -4.18
C GLY A 99 9.88 -8.55 -3.02
N LYS A 100 10.94 -8.27 -2.25
CA LYS A 100 11.33 -9.01 -1.05
C LYS A 100 10.94 -8.26 0.22
N LEU A 101 10.78 -8.99 1.32
CA LEU A 101 10.70 -8.41 2.65
C LEU A 101 12.03 -8.54 3.36
N GLU A 102 12.47 -7.45 3.96
CA GLU A 102 13.69 -7.37 4.75
C GLU A 102 13.35 -6.97 6.18
N LEU A 103 13.78 -7.76 7.15
CA LEU A 103 13.84 -7.39 8.54
C LEU A 103 15.15 -6.62 8.79
N ARG A 104 15.02 -5.38 9.25
CA ARG A 104 16.14 -4.48 9.49
C ARG A 104 16.22 -4.17 10.97
N PHE A 105 17.32 -4.55 11.60
CA PHE A 105 17.66 -4.10 12.95
C PHE A 105 18.65 -2.95 12.89
N GLN A 106 18.66 -2.12 13.94
CA GLN A 106 19.63 -1.06 14.11
C GLN A 106 21.06 -1.62 14.07
N ASN A 107 21.94 -1.00 13.27
CA ASN A 107 23.34 -1.38 13.17
C ASN A 107 23.56 -2.87 12.80
N SER A 108 22.72 -3.44 11.94
CA SER A 108 22.86 -4.81 11.43
C SER A 108 22.63 -4.86 9.92
N LEU A 109 23.05 -5.94 9.28
CA LEU A 109 22.69 -6.19 7.89
C LEU A 109 21.21 -6.59 7.79
N PRO A 110 20.48 -6.16 6.74
CA PRO A 110 19.12 -6.61 6.50
C PRO A 110 19.04 -8.14 6.35
N ILE A 111 18.00 -8.74 6.94
CA ILE A 111 17.72 -10.17 6.84
C ILE A 111 16.46 -10.36 6.00
N ASN A 112 16.54 -11.19 4.96
CA ASN A 112 15.37 -11.51 4.15
C ASN A 112 14.37 -12.35 4.94
N LEU A 113 13.10 -11.94 4.92
CA LEU A 113 11.98 -12.73 5.41
C LEU A 113 11.37 -13.51 4.26
N GLU A 114 11.28 -14.82 4.42
CA GLU A 114 10.74 -15.74 3.44
C GLU A 114 9.43 -16.37 3.93
N GLY A 115 8.69 -16.97 3.00
CA GLY A 115 7.43 -17.66 3.30
C GLY A 115 6.18 -16.78 3.19
N PRO A 116 5.03 -17.25 3.72
CA PRO A 116 3.72 -16.63 3.48
C PRO A 116 3.64 -15.18 3.96
N ILE A 117 4.40 -14.80 4.99
CA ILE A 117 4.44 -13.44 5.54
C ILE A 117 4.64 -12.35 4.47
N THR A 118 5.34 -12.68 3.38
CA THR A 118 5.65 -11.78 2.25
C THR A 118 4.41 -11.23 1.54
N HIS A 119 3.27 -11.92 1.69
CA HIS A 119 1.99 -11.56 1.08
C HIS A 119 0.89 -11.28 2.10
N GLU A 120 1.22 -11.26 3.39
CA GLU A 120 0.26 -11.06 4.48
C GLU A 120 0.47 -9.77 5.26
N LEU A 121 1.54 -9.04 4.97
CA LEU A 121 1.81 -7.71 5.51
C LEU A 121 1.39 -6.61 4.53
N GLU A 122 0.66 -5.65 5.06
CA GLU A 122 0.18 -4.48 4.35
C GLU A 122 1.06 -3.25 4.64
N PHE A 123 1.35 -2.47 3.60
CA PHE A 123 2.26 -1.31 3.64
C PHE A 123 1.57 -0.01 3.22
N GLY A 124 0.25 0.06 3.39
CA GLY A 124 -0.55 1.25 3.10
C GLY A 124 -0.19 2.46 3.97
N LEU A 125 -0.70 3.64 3.59
CA LEU A 125 -0.50 4.89 4.34
C LEU A 125 -1.05 4.82 5.76
N ASP A 126 -2.21 4.20 5.91
CA ASP A 126 -2.91 3.92 7.16
C ASP A 126 -2.06 3.03 8.09
N LYS A 127 -1.40 2.01 7.51
CA LYS A 127 -0.56 1.06 8.24
C LYS A 127 0.77 1.64 8.71
N ARG A 128 1.23 2.78 8.17
CA ARG A 128 2.54 3.39 8.52
C ARG A 128 2.62 3.83 9.99
N LEU A 129 1.51 4.34 10.53
CA LEU A 129 1.44 4.80 11.92
C LEU A 129 1.26 3.63 12.90
N GLU A 130 0.79 2.49 12.38
CA GLU A 130 0.53 1.28 13.15
C GLU A 130 1.80 0.43 13.27
N LYS A 131 2.41 0.46 14.46
CA LYS A 131 3.52 -0.42 14.81
C LYS A 131 3.03 -1.86 14.99
N ILE A 132 3.76 -2.81 14.41
CA ILE A 132 3.49 -4.24 14.57
C ILE A 132 3.85 -4.66 16.00
N LYS A 133 2.86 -5.13 16.74
CA LYS A 133 2.99 -5.63 18.12
C LYS A 133 3.61 -7.04 18.15
N ASN A 134 4.89 -7.13 17.80
CA ASN A 134 5.60 -8.39 17.78
C ASN A 134 6.01 -8.86 19.19
N THR A 135 6.29 -10.16 19.30
CA THR A 135 6.94 -10.75 20.47
C THR A 135 8.46 -10.77 20.29
N TYR A 136 9.19 -10.72 21.40
CA TYR A 136 10.65 -10.73 21.43
C TYR A 136 11.11 -11.40 22.73
N ASP A 137 11.77 -12.55 22.60
CA ASP A 137 12.35 -13.31 23.70
C ASP A 137 13.86 -13.38 23.51
N TYR A 138 14.63 -12.84 24.46
CA TYR A 138 16.09 -12.70 24.36
C TYR A 138 16.76 -13.46 25.49
N HIS A 139 17.74 -14.27 25.13
CA HIS A 139 18.52 -15.06 26.07
C HIS A 139 20.01 -14.87 25.86
N GLU A 140 20.69 -14.96 26.99
CA GLU A 140 22.12 -14.89 27.05
C GLU A 140 22.63 -16.00 27.96
N ILE A 141 23.50 -16.83 27.39
CA ILE A 141 23.95 -18.06 28.00
C ILE A 141 25.47 -18.03 28.03
N THR A 142 26.02 -18.20 29.22
CA THR A 142 27.46 -18.27 29.45
C THR A 142 27.75 -19.68 29.96
N ASN A 143 28.36 -20.54 29.14
CA ASN A 143 28.85 -21.82 29.65
C ASN A 143 30.21 -21.61 30.31
N LYS A 144 30.49 -22.37 31.38
CA LYS A 144 31.78 -22.31 32.08
C LYS A 144 32.91 -22.62 31.11
N GLY A 145 33.72 -21.61 30.79
CA GLY A 145 34.87 -21.72 29.89
C GLY A 145 34.60 -21.49 28.40
N SER A 146 33.38 -21.10 28.00
CA SER A 146 33.06 -20.79 26.59
C SER A 146 32.73 -19.32 26.36
N GLU A 147 32.65 -18.95 25.07
CA GLU A 147 32.10 -17.68 24.63
C GLU A 147 30.62 -17.52 25.04
N ARG A 148 30.21 -16.25 25.25
CA ARG A 148 28.84 -15.84 25.59
C ARG A 148 27.94 -16.01 24.36
N LEU A 149 26.95 -16.88 24.47
CA LEU A 149 25.96 -17.11 23.43
C LEU A 149 24.77 -16.15 23.64
N ARG A 150 24.48 -15.32 22.63
CA ARG A 150 23.32 -14.43 22.62
C ARG A 150 22.37 -14.88 21.50
N ILE A 151 21.13 -15.20 21.87
CA ILE A 151 20.09 -15.67 20.94
C ILE A 151 18.76 -14.99 21.25
N PHE A 152 17.91 -14.85 20.23
CA PHE A 152 16.57 -14.33 20.44
C PHE A 152 15.55 -14.90 19.45
N LYS A 153 14.30 -14.96 19.88
CA LYS A 153 13.13 -15.39 19.10
C LYS A 153 12.15 -14.23 18.95
N MET A 154 11.65 -14.04 17.74
CA MET A 154 10.70 -13.00 17.39
C MET A 154 9.49 -13.58 16.69
N GLY A 155 8.33 -13.41 17.30
CA GLY A 155 7.07 -13.72 16.66
C GLY A 155 6.42 -12.48 16.07
N ILE A 156 6.26 -12.46 14.74
CA ILE A 156 5.73 -11.33 13.97
C ILE A 156 4.29 -11.67 13.54
N PRO A 157 3.28 -10.95 14.04
CA PRO A 157 1.92 -11.10 13.55
C PRO A 157 1.74 -10.43 12.18
N THR A 158 0.83 -10.96 11.36
CA THR A 158 0.48 -10.42 10.04
C THR A 158 -0.87 -9.72 10.07
N ASP A 159 -1.16 -8.90 9.06
CA ASP A 159 -2.45 -8.22 8.94
C ASP A 159 -3.61 -9.22 8.67
N LYS A 160 -3.28 -10.46 8.24
CA LYS A 160 -4.24 -11.57 8.11
C LYS A 160 -4.51 -12.35 9.41
N GLY A 161 -3.86 -11.98 10.52
CA GLY A 161 -4.04 -12.63 11.81
C GLY A 161 -3.16 -13.86 12.07
N ASN A 162 -2.29 -14.23 11.13
CA ASN A 162 -1.28 -15.26 11.37
C ASN A 162 -0.11 -14.71 12.19
N LYS A 163 0.69 -15.61 12.78
CA LYS A 163 1.92 -15.26 13.48
C LYS A 163 3.04 -16.19 13.04
N TYR A 164 4.18 -15.61 12.69
CA TYR A 164 5.37 -16.36 12.28
C TYR A 164 6.53 -16.08 13.23
N ASP A 165 7.19 -17.15 13.68
CA ASP A 165 8.34 -17.06 14.57
C ASP A 165 9.65 -17.15 13.78
N TYR A 166 10.58 -16.26 14.11
CA TYR A 166 11.93 -16.19 13.55
C TYR A 166 12.94 -16.23 14.68
N CYS A 167 13.99 -17.02 14.53
CA CYS A 167 15.00 -17.21 15.56
C CYS A 167 16.37 -16.80 15.04
N PHE A 168 17.14 -16.16 15.92
CA PHE A 168 18.39 -15.51 15.55
C PHE A 168 19.47 -15.72 16.59
N ARG A 169 20.72 -15.71 16.11
CA ARG A 169 21.93 -15.70 16.91
C ARG A 169 22.68 -14.38 16.69
N ILE A 170 23.18 -13.82 17.79
CA ILE A 170 24.04 -12.64 17.78
C ILE A 170 25.47 -13.10 18.06
N PRO A 171 26.35 -13.11 17.04
CA PRO A 171 27.75 -13.49 17.23
C PRO A 171 28.49 -12.48 18.11
N GLU A 172 29.60 -12.92 18.68
CA GLU A 172 30.55 -12.07 19.37
C GLU A 172 31.17 -11.07 18.40
N LYS A 173 31.40 -9.83 18.88
CA LYS A 173 32.09 -8.82 18.07
C LYS A 173 33.55 -9.23 17.92
N LYS A 174 33.94 -9.68 16.73
CA LYS A 174 35.36 -9.92 16.41
C LYS A 174 36.01 -8.61 15.97
N GLY A 175 36.92 -8.06 16.77
CA GLY A 175 37.67 -6.84 16.41
C GLY A 175 38.54 -6.28 17.53
N ASN A 176 39.61 -5.57 17.16
CA ASN A 176 40.51 -4.89 18.09
C ASN A 176 39.99 -3.47 18.38
N ASP A 177 40.10 -2.97 19.61
CA ASP A 177 39.55 -1.65 19.99
C ASP A 177 40.17 -0.47 19.23
N ARG A 178 41.35 -0.68 18.64
CA ARG A 178 42.13 0.33 17.92
C ARG A 178 41.70 0.58 16.47
N THR A 179 40.96 -0.32 15.84
CA THR A 179 40.46 -0.09 14.47
C THR A 179 39.13 0.66 14.53
N ARG A 180 39.20 1.99 14.35
CA ARG A 180 38.08 2.94 14.32
C ARG A 180 37.22 2.83 13.04
N SER A 181 37.06 1.64 12.49
CA SER A 181 36.14 1.30 11.38
C SER A 181 34.97 0.43 11.86
N LYS A 182 34.57 0.60 13.14
CA LYS A 182 33.45 -0.06 13.83
C LYS A 182 32.06 0.39 13.32
N ALA A 183 31.83 0.40 12.01
CA ALA A 183 30.54 0.68 11.38
C ALA A 183 30.05 -0.46 10.46
N MET A 184 30.66 -1.65 10.54
CA MET A 184 30.08 -2.85 9.97
C MET A 184 29.12 -3.41 11.01
N GLY A 185 27.83 -3.45 10.67
CA GLY A 185 26.78 -3.87 11.59
C GLY A 185 27.03 -5.24 12.22
N VAL A 186 26.44 -5.48 13.38
CA VAL A 186 26.41 -6.80 14.00
C VAL A 186 25.75 -7.75 12.99
N ASN A 187 26.47 -8.81 12.59
CA ASN A 187 25.93 -9.80 11.66
C ASN A 187 24.97 -10.71 12.44
N ILE A 188 23.69 -10.36 12.49
CA ILE A 188 22.67 -11.21 13.10
C ILE A 188 22.47 -12.40 12.17
N GLU A 189 22.68 -13.61 12.68
CA GLU A 189 22.57 -14.84 11.92
C GLU A 189 21.21 -15.49 12.16
N THR A 190 20.58 -15.99 11.11
CA THR A 190 19.35 -16.77 11.20
C THR A 190 19.66 -18.15 11.76
N MET A 191 18.78 -18.67 12.61
CA MET A 191 18.85 -20.03 13.13
C MET A 191 17.47 -20.67 13.15
N SER A 192 17.41 -22.00 13.25
CA SER A 192 16.13 -22.68 13.37
C SER A 192 15.51 -22.45 14.74
N CYS A 193 14.18 -22.29 14.80
CA CYS A 193 13.51 -22.13 16.08
C CYS A 193 13.50 -23.41 16.92
N THR A 194 13.62 -24.58 16.29
CA THR A 194 13.80 -25.86 16.99
C THR A 194 15.15 -25.92 17.71
N GLU A 195 16.21 -25.39 17.10
CA GLU A 195 17.51 -25.25 17.76
C GLU A 195 17.48 -24.23 18.89
N PHE A 196 16.82 -23.08 18.70
CA PHE A 196 16.60 -22.10 19.77
C PHE A 196 15.93 -22.76 20.98
N ASP A 197 14.80 -23.44 20.78
CA ASP A 197 14.04 -24.07 21.86
C ASP A 197 14.89 -25.15 22.58
N ARG A 198 15.71 -25.92 21.84
CA ARG A 198 16.66 -26.90 22.43
C ARG A 198 17.73 -26.24 23.30
N ILE A 199 18.30 -25.13 22.87
CA ILE A 199 19.33 -24.40 23.63
C ILE A 199 18.74 -23.86 24.93
N ILE A 200 17.53 -23.29 24.88
CA ILE A 200 16.85 -22.78 26.07
C ILE A 200 16.48 -23.90 27.05
N ALA A 201 16.03 -25.05 26.55
CA ALA A 201 15.67 -26.20 27.39
C ALA A 201 16.87 -26.82 28.13
N ASN A 202 18.08 -26.71 27.58
CA ASN A 202 19.31 -27.30 28.12
C ASN A 202 20.17 -26.32 28.95
N ARG A 203 19.65 -25.13 29.26
CA ARG A 203 20.33 -24.08 30.04
C ARG A 203 20.41 -24.41 31.53
#